data_AF-A0A951XC40-F1
#
_entry.id   AF-A0A951XC40-F1
#
_cell.length_a   1.000
_cell.length_b   1.000
_cell.length_c   1.000
_cell.angle_alpha   90.00
_cell.angle_beta   90.00
_cell.angle_gamma   90.00
#
_symmetry.space_group_name_H-M   'P 1'
#
loop_
_entity.id
_entity.type
_entity.pdbx_description
1 polymer ?
#
loop_
_entity_poly.entity_id
_entity_poly.type
_entity_poly.pdbx_seq_one_letter_code
_entity_poly.pdbx_strand_id
1 'polypeptide(L)' 'GSTFGIFFSLFVVGIAALNLIIDFDMIEKGSEAGAPKFMEWYGAFGLLVTIVWLYLEILRLLAKLNSRK' A
#
# COMPACT_ATOMS: atom_id res chain seq x y z
N GLY A 1 -5.31 -14.59 21.83
CA GLY A 1 -5.10 -14.95 20.42
C GLY A 1 -4.14 -14.00 19.74
N SER A 2 -2.85 -14.13 20.01
CA SER A 2 -1.91 -13.02 19.84
C SER A 2 -1.00 -13.17 18.60
N THR A 3 -0.58 -14.37 18.21
CA THR A 3 0.37 -14.55 17.08
C THR A 3 -0.29 -14.39 15.70
N PHE A 4 -1.55 -14.80 15.56
CA PHE A 4 -2.28 -14.78 14.28
C PHE A 4 -2.47 -13.36 13.71
N GLY A 5 -2.73 -12.37 14.59
CA GLY A 5 -2.95 -10.98 14.19
C GLY A 5 -1.69 -10.19 13.83
N ILE A 6 -0.49 -10.76 14.04
CA ILE A 6 0.78 -10.18 13.57
C ILE A 6 1.10 -10.75 12.20
N PHE A 7 1.06 -12.08 12.04
CA PHE A 7 1.26 -12.74 10.74
C PHE A 7 0.27 -12.27 9.69
N PHE A 8 -1.01 -12.09 10.07
CA PHE A 8 -2.02 -11.56 9.17
C PHE A 8 -1.68 -10.13 8.70
N SER A 9 -1.36 -9.19 9.61
CA SER A 9 -0.97 -7.84 9.20
C SER A 9 0.32 -7.83 8.36
N LEU A 10 1.30 -8.68 8.66
CA LEU A 10 2.53 -8.78 7.86
C LEU A 10 2.26 -9.28 6.44
N PHE A 11 1.37 -10.26 6.30
CA PHE A 11 0.96 -10.82 5.01
C PHE A 11 0.19 -9.78 4.17
N VAL A 12 -0.75 -9.05 4.80
CA VAL A 12 -1.51 -7.99 4.12
C VAL A 12 -0.59 -6.84 3.70
N VAL A 13 0.37 -6.43 4.54
CA VAL A 13 1.37 -5.41 4.18
C VAL A 13 2.20 -5.85 2.97
N GLY A 14 2.62 -7.11 2.91
CA GLY A 14 3.35 -7.65 1.76
C GLY A 14 2.53 -7.62 0.46
N ILE A 15 1.27 -8.06 0.51
CA ILE A 15 0.36 -8.02 -0.65
C ILE A 15 0.08 -6.58 -1.11
N ALA A 16 -0.08 -5.65 -0.17
CA ALA A 16 -0.32 -4.25 -0.48
C ALA A 16 0.91 -3.57 -1.10
N ALA A 17 2.13 -3.89 -0.63
CA ALA A 17 3.36 -3.39 -1.24
C ALA A 17 3.56 -3.91 -2.68
N LEU A 18 3.19 -5.17 -2.94
CA LEU A 18 3.18 -5.72 -4.31
C LEU A 18 2.13 -5.03 -5.19
N ASN A 19 0.93 -4.77 -4.67
CA ASN A 19 -0.09 -3.98 -5.40
C ASN A 19 0.40 -2.57 -5.72
N LEU A 20 1.09 -1.89 -4.79
CA LEU A 20 1.65 -0.56 -5.03
C LEU A 20 2.60 -0.55 -6.24
N ILE A 21 3.49 -1.53 -6.33
CA ILE A 21 4.46 -1.62 -7.44
C ILE A 21 3.73 -1.87 -8.77
N ILE A 22 2.72 -2.74 -8.77
CA ILE A 22 1.92 -3.05 -9.95
C ILE A 22 1.09 -1.83 -10.38
N ASP A 23 0.48 -1.12 -9.43
CA ASP A 23 -0.27 0.11 -9.66
C ASP A 23 0.65 1.19 -10.25
N PHE A 24 1.88 1.32 -9.72
CA PHE A 24 2.87 2.28 -10.21
C PHE A 24 3.30 2.00 -11.65
N ASP A 25 3.63 0.74 -11.98
CA ASP A 25 4.02 0.32 -13.34
C ASP A 25 2.86 0.49 -14.33
N MET A 26 1.61 0.29 -13.89
CA MET A 26 0.43 0.57 -14.70
C MET A 26 0.26 2.06 -15.01
N ILE A 27 0.54 2.93 -14.04
CA ILE A 27 0.44 4.38 -14.21
C ILE A 27 1.55 4.90 -15.10
N GLU A 28 2.78 4.39 -14.94
CA GLU A 28 3.94 4.75 -15.76
C GLU A 28 3.72 4.35 -17.23
N LYS A 29 3.30 3.10 -17.48
CA LYS A 29 2.91 2.64 -18.83
C LYS A 29 1.72 3.40 -19.41
N GLY A 30 0.74 3.76 -18.58
CA GLY A 30 -0.41 4.56 -18.99
C GLY A 30 -0.01 5.99 -19.41
N SER A 31 0.92 6.59 -18.68
CA SER A 31 1.50 7.90 -19.00
C SER A 31 2.34 7.87 -20.28
N GLU A 32 3.22 6.87 -20.43
CA GLU A 32 4.05 6.69 -21.63
C GLU A 32 3.24 6.39 -22.89
N ALA A 33 2.09 5.72 -22.76
CA ALA A 33 1.18 5.45 -23.86
C ALA A 33 0.38 6.69 -24.34
N GLY A 34 0.57 7.87 -23.73
CA GLY A 34 -0.12 9.10 -24.09
C GLY A 34 -1.57 9.15 -23.63
N ALA A 35 -1.94 8.40 -22.60
CA ALA A 35 -3.29 8.42 -22.04
C ALA A 35 -3.63 9.80 -21.43
N PRO A 36 -4.91 10.19 -21.37
CA PRO A 36 -5.33 11.52 -20.92
C PRO A 36 -4.81 11.85 -19.51
N LYS A 37 -4.30 13.07 -19.28
CA LYS A 37 -3.79 13.58 -17.98
C LYS A 37 -4.69 13.31 -16.75
N PHE A 38 -5.99 13.11 -16.95
CA PHE A 38 -6.92 12.74 -15.88
C PHE A 38 -6.67 11.34 -15.32
N MET A 39 -6.17 10.40 -16.14
CA MET A 39 -5.83 9.04 -15.72
C MET A 39 -4.58 9.01 -14.85
N GLU A 40 -3.60 9.87 -15.16
CA GLU A 40 -2.41 10.06 -14.31
C GLU A 40 -2.76 10.56 -12.92
N TRP A 41 -3.71 11.51 -12.81
CA TRP A 41 -4.13 12.03 -11.50
C TRP A 41 -4.85 10.99 -10.65
N TYR A 42 -5.72 10.18 -11.25
CA TYR A 42 -6.37 9.05 -10.57
C TYR A 42 -5.36 8.01 -10.11
N GLY A 43 -4.36 7.72 -10.94
CA GLY A 43 -3.26 6.85 -10.60
C GLY A 43 -2.44 7.38 -9.42
N ALA A 44 -2.00 8.63 -9.50
CA ALA A 44 -1.24 9.29 -8.45
C ALA A 44 -2.03 9.35 -7.12
N PHE A 45 -3.34 9.57 -7.18
CA PHE A 45 -4.21 9.51 -6.01
C PHE A 45 -4.30 8.10 -5.40
N GLY A 46 -4.46 7.06 -6.24
CA GLY A 46 -4.44 5.66 -5.82
C GLY A 46 -3.13 5.29 -5.11
N LEU A 47 -1.99 5.69 -5.69
CA LEU A 47 -0.68 5.52 -5.07
C LEU A 47 -0.58 6.21 -3.71
N LEU A 48 -1.05 7.45 -3.61
CA LEU A 48 -1.03 8.21 -2.36
C LEU A 48 -1.87 7.52 -1.28
N VAL A 49 -3.06 7.02 -1.62
CA VAL A 49 -3.91 6.26 -0.70
C VAL A 49 -3.21 4.97 -0.25
N THR A 50 -2.59 4.22 -1.17
CA THR A 50 -1.87 2.98 -0.83
C THR A 50 -0.67 3.25 0.08
N ILE A 51 0.08 4.33 -0.13
CA ILE A 51 1.19 4.74 0.75
C ILE A 51 0.68 5.12 2.14
N VAL A 52 -0.36 5.95 2.23
CA VAL A 52 -0.95 6.36 3.52
C VAL A 52 -1.51 5.15 4.27
N TRP A 53 -2.15 4.24 3.54
CA TRP A 53 -2.70 3.01 4.11
C TRP A 53 -1.61 2.09 4.67
N LEU A 54 -0.53 1.86 3.89
CA LEU A 54 0.64 1.10 4.34
C LEU A 54 1.29 1.73 5.58
N TYR A 55 1.40 3.06 5.62
CA TYR A 55 1.92 3.77 6.78
C TYR A 55 1.10 3.50 8.04
N LEU A 56 -0.23 3.59 7.94
CA LEU A 56 -1.12 3.29 9.07
C LEU A 56 -1.04 1.84 9.52
N GLU A 57 -0.92 0.89 8.59
CA GLU A 57 -0.83 -0.54 8.93
C GLU A 57 0.50 -0.87 9.62
N ILE A 58 1.62 -0.26 9.20
CA ILE A 58 2.92 -0.36 9.87
C ILE A 58 2.84 0.24 11.28
N LEU A 59 2.22 1.41 11.45
CA LEU A 59 1.99 1.99 12.77
C LEU A 59 1.14 1.08 13.66
N ARG A 60 0.12 0.42 13.10
CA ARG A 60 -0.72 -0.55 13.81
C ARG A 60 0.06 -1.79 14.25
N LEU A 61 0.94 -2.29 13.37
CA LEU A 61 1.87 -3.37 13.67
C LEU A 61 2.83 -2.99 14.80
N LEU A 62 3.46 -1.82 14.71
CA LEU A 62 4.35 -1.29 15.74
C LEU A 62 3.62 -1.08 17.07
N ALA A 63 2.40 -0.55 17.05
CA ALA A 63 1.57 -0.40 18.24
C ALA A 63 1.22 -1.76 18.88
N LYS A 64 0.88 -2.77 18.08
CA LYS A 64 0.64 -4.15 18.56
C LYS A 64 1.90 -4.80 19.14
N LEU A 65 3.08 -4.50 18.59
CA LEU A 65 4.36 -4.97 19.13
C LEU A 65 4.71 -4.26 20.44
N ASN A 66 4.49 -2.95 20.51
CA ASN A 66 4.76 -2.13 21.70
C ASN A 66 3.78 -2.41 22.85
N SER A 67 2.51 -2.69 22.54
CA SER A 67 1.47 -3.03 23.53
C SER A 67 1.65 -4.40 24.19
N ARG A 68 2.69 -5.16 23.84
CA ARG A 68 3.07 -6.41 24.50
C ARG A 68 4.13 -6.25 25.60
N LYS A 69 4.59 -5.03 25.86
CA LYS A 69 5.30 -4.72 27.10
C LYS A 69 4.32 -4.38 28.21
#